data_AF-A0A3N5QKI4-F1
#
_entry.id   AF-A0A3N5QKI4-F1
#
_cell.length_a   1.000
_cell.length_b   1.000
_cell.length_c   1.000
_cell.angle_alpha   90.00
_cell.angle_beta   90.00
_cell.angle_gamma   90.00
#
_symmetry.space_group_name_H-M   'P 1'
#
loop_
_entity.id
_entity.type
_entity.pdbx_description
1 polymer ?
#
loop_
_entity_poly.entity_id
_entity_poly.type
_entity_poly.pdbx_seq_one_letter_code
_entity_poly.pdbx_strand_id
1 'polypeptide(L)'
;MITSILICGCSYIDPGLQTRSISQEANDFFNQGKYEASLSKYEQIIEKHLAVADRILFEMGIIYAYPRNEQKDYQKSIECFQKLVRDYPDSEYRLDSQMMILQIHNVIIKDKIIAAQQTQIETSRQEVKGKENEIITLQERIETLEQKIFALRTDPADKVLIEKKERRLTLLLKGEVIKTYKIALGGNPVGPKERQGDNKTPEGTYIIDSRNRDSGYHLSVHISYPNEKDRLRAKELGVSPGGDIMIHGIKNGLSWVGASHAEVDWTKGCIAVADEEMEEIAKFVPNGTIVEIRP
;
A
#
# COMPACT_ATOMS: atom_id res chain seq x y z
N MET A 1 -6.05 -32.60 72.10
CA MET A 1 -5.33 -33.80 72.59
C MET A 1 -5.03 -34.64 71.36
N ILE A 2 -3.87 -34.45 70.74
CA ILE A 2 -2.62 -35.20 70.97
C ILE A 2 -2.87 -36.71 70.96
N THR A 3 -2.42 -37.37 69.90
CA THR A 3 -1.36 -38.39 70.00
C THR A 3 -0.77 -38.71 68.62
N SER A 4 0.44 -38.19 68.41
CA SER A 4 1.41 -38.74 67.47
C SER A 4 1.92 -40.07 68.02
N ILE A 5 1.95 -41.11 67.19
CA ILE A 5 2.84 -42.26 67.37
C ILE A 5 3.51 -42.52 66.02
N LEU A 6 4.77 -42.09 65.93
CA LEU A 6 5.76 -42.59 64.99
C LEU A 6 6.34 -43.87 65.60
N ILE A 7 6.16 -45.00 64.94
CA ILE A 7 7.04 -46.17 65.08
C ILE A 7 7.51 -46.55 63.68
N CYS A 8 8.83 -46.54 63.56
CA CYS A 8 9.63 -46.87 62.39
C CYS A 8 9.42 -48.34 61.99
N GLY A 9 9.30 -48.60 60.70
CA GLY A 9 9.26 -49.95 60.15
C GLY A 9 9.22 -49.88 58.63
N CYS A 10 10.39 -49.97 58.00
CA CYS A 10 10.68 -50.01 56.57
C CYS A 10 9.44 -50.12 55.65
N SER A 11 8.93 -48.99 55.19
CA SER A 11 8.03 -48.98 54.05
C SER A 11 8.85 -49.36 52.83
N TYR A 12 8.77 -50.62 52.43
CA TYR A 12 8.90 -50.98 51.03
C TYR A 12 7.80 -50.20 50.30
N ILE A 13 8.12 -48.96 49.89
CA ILE A 13 7.26 -48.19 49.01
C ILE A 13 7.24 -49.00 47.72
N ASP A 14 6.06 -49.50 47.37
CA ASP A 14 5.83 -50.16 46.09
C ASP A 14 6.41 -49.24 45.00
N PRO A 15 7.46 -49.67 44.26
CA PRO A 15 8.10 -48.85 43.24
C PRO A 15 7.06 -48.31 42.25
N GLY A 16 5.98 -49.05 41.98
CA GLY A 16 4.89 -48.63 41.11
C GLY A 16 4.06 -47.44 41.64
N LEU A 17 3.97 -47.26 42.96
CA LEU A 17 3.22 -46.15 43.58
C LEU A 17 4.03 -44.85 43.59
N GLN A 18 5.35 -44.95 43.84
CA GLN A 18 6.26 -43.80 43.84
C GLN A 18 6.50 -43.27 42.42
N THR A 19 6.69 -44.15 41.44
CA THR A 19 6.84 -43.78 40.04
C THR A 19 5.57 -43.13 39.46
N ARG A 20 4.37 -43.55 39.89
CA ARG A 20 3.09 -42.90 39.53
C ARG A 20 2.97 -41.48 40.10
N SER A 21 3.31 -41.30 41.38
CA SER A 21 3.23 -40.00 42.05
C SER A 21 4.22 -38.97 41.49
N ILE A 22 5.43 -39.39 41.10
CA ILE A 22 6.46 -38.47 40.58
C ILE A 22 6.22 -38.12 39.11
N SER A 23 5.67 -39.05 38.31
CA SER A 23 5.28 -38.75 36.92
C SER A 23 4.12 -37.74 36.87
N GLN A 24 3.19 -37.78 37.84
CA GLN A 24 2.11 -36.80 37.95
C GLN A 24 2.63 -35.37 38.13
N GLU A 25 3.65 -35.19 38.98
CA GLU A 25 4.27 -33.87 39.22
C GLU A 25 4.93 -33.30 37.96
N ALA A 26 5.59 -34.14 37.16
CA ALA A 26 6.17 -33.73 35.87
C ALA A 26 5.10 -33.29 34.87
N ASN A 27 3.98 -34.03 34.80
CA ASN A 27 2.83 -33.67 33.97
C ASN A 27 2.16 -32.37 34.45
N ASP A 28 2.08 -32.13 35.76
CA ASP A 28 1.54 -30.89 36.32
C ASP A 28 2.39 -29.68 35.92
N PHE A 29 3.73 -29.82 35.92
CA PHE A 29 4.61 -28.77 35.41
C PHE A 29 4.40 -28.52 33.92
N PHE A 30 4.26 -29.56 33.11
CA PHE A 30 3.94 -29.41 31.68
C PHE A 30 2.63 -28.65 31.45
N ASN A 31 1.57 -29.03 32.16
CA ASN A 31 0.25 -28.40 32.07
C ASN A 31 0.26 -26.93 32.52
N GLN A 32 1.16 -26.57 33.44
CA GLN A 32 1.41 -25.19 33.85
C GLN A 32 2.29 -24.40 32.88
N GLY A 33 2.74 -25.00 31.77
CA GLY A 33 3.67 -24.40 30.81
C GLY A 33 5.12 -24.33 31.31
N LYS A 34 5.45 -25.01 32.41
CA LYS A 34 6.80 -25.05 33.00
C LYS A 34 7.59 -26.22 32.40
N TYR A 35 7.93 -26.12 31.12
CA TYR A 35 8.52 -27.21 30.35
C TYR A 35 9.90 -27.65 30.86
N GLU A 36 10.78 -26.71 31.23
CA GLU A 36 12.09 -27.05 31.83
C GLU A 36 11.94 -27.83 33.14
N ALA A 37 11.05 -27.37 34.04
CA ALA A 37 10.81 -28.04 35.32
C ALA A 37 10.22 -29.45 35.12
N SER A 38 9.37 -29.62 34.11
CA SER A 38 8.85 -30.92 33.69
C SER A 38 9.98 -31.84 33.20
N LEU A 39 10.84 -31.36 32.30
CA LEU A 39 11.98 -32.10 31.76
C LEU A 39 12.98 -32.51 32.86
N SER A 40 13.38 -31.57 33.73
CA SER A 40 14.27 -31.86 34.86
C SER A 40 13.70 -32.91 35.80
N LYS A 41 12.37 -32.95 35.96
CA LYS A 41 11.71 -33.97 36.76
C LYS A 41 11.79 -35.34 36.10
N TYR A 42 11.52 -35.41 34.79
CA TYR A 42 11.63 -36.66 34.03
C TYR A 42 13.06 -37.23 34.00
N GLU A 43 14.07 -36.36 33.86
CA GLU A 43 15.49 -36.75 33.94
C GLU A 43 15.83 -37.40 35.28
N GLN A 44 15.31 -36.88 36.40
CA GLN A 44 15.52 -37.50 37.72
C GLN A 44 14.84 -38.87 37.87
N ILE A 45 13.73 -39.11 37.15
CA ILE A 45 12.99 -40.37 37.21
C ILE A 45 13.70 -41.44 36.39
N ILE A 46 14.15 -41.11 35.18
CA ILE A 46 14.77 -42.08 34.27
C ILE A 46 16.09 -42.65 34.83
N GLU A 47 16.83 -41.85 35.61
CA GLU A 47 18.04 -42.30 36.32
C GLU A 47 17.77 -43.34 37.41
N LYS A 48 16.56 -43.33 38.01
CA LYS A 48 16.21 -44.14 39.18
C LYS A 48 15.32 -45.32 38.85
N HIS A 49 14.58 -45.28 37.74
CA HIS A 49 13.54 -46.25 37.41
C HIS A 49 13.55 -46.66 35.93
N LEU A 50 14.40 -47.64 35.59
CA LEU A 50 14.55 -48.12 34.21
C LEU A 50 13.30 -48.78 33.62
N ALA A 51 12.37 -49.26 34.47
CA ALA A 51 11.16 -49.97 34.04
C ALA A 51 10.10 -49.09 33.35
N VAL A 52 10.22 -47.75 33.45
CA VAL A 52 9.31 -46.77 32.83
C VAL A 52 10.04 -45.82 31.88
N ALA A 53 11.29 -46.16 31.54
CA ALA A 53 12.18 -45.28 30.80
C ALA A 53 11.70 -45.03 29.35
N ASP A 54 11.02 -45.99 28.73
CA ASP A 54 10.41 -45.82 27.41
C ASP A 54 9.34 -44.73 27.40
N ARG A 55 8.38 -44.78 28.34
CA ARG A 55 7.37 -43.73 28.50
C ARG A 55 8.01 -42.37 28.77
N ILE A 56 9.01 -42.31 29.64
CA ILE A 56 9.67 -41.04 29.99
C ILE A 56 10.38 -40.44 28.78
N LEU A 57 11.09 -41.27 28.00
CA LEU A 57 11.72 -40.81 26.75
C LEU A 57 10.68 -40.29 25.77
N PHE A 58 9.51 -40.93 25.66
CA PHE A 58 8.43 -40.44 24.82
C PHE A 58 7.94 -39.06 25.26
N GLU A 59 7.61 -38.90 26.55
CA GLU A 59 7.09 -37.64 27.11
C GLU A 59 8.13 -36.52 27.00
N MET A 60 9.39 -36.77 27.34
CA MET A 60 10.48 -35.81 27.15
C MET A 60 10.63 -35.40 25.68
N GLY A 61 10.54 -36.36 24.76
CA GLY A 61 10.55 -36.13 23.31
C GLY A 61 9.44 -35.16 22.89
N ILE A 62 8.22 -35.37 23.38
CA ILE A 62 7.08 -34.48 23.12
C ILE A 62 7.32 -33.08 23.67
N ILE A 63 7.83 -32.95 24.90
CA ILE A 63 8.07 -31.65 25.54
C ILE A 63 9.16 -30.86 24.81
N TYR A 64 10.24 -31.52 24.38
CA TYR A 64 11.29 -30.89 23.60
C TYR A 64 10.81 -30.41 22.22
N ALA A 65 9.81 -31.04 21.61
CA ALA A 65 9.23 -30.60 20.33
C ALA A 65 7.99 -29.70 20.47
N TYR A 66 7.54 -29.42 21.70
CA TYR A 66 6.26 -28.77 21.92
C TYR A 66 6.24 -27.33 21.38
N PRO A 67 5.28 -26.92 20.52
CA PRO A 67 5.32 -25.62 19.84
C PRO A 67 5.34 -24.41 20.77
N ARG A 68 4.68 -24.51 21.93
CA ARG A 68 4.62 -23.44 22.95
C ARG A 68 5.81 -23.45 23.91
N ASN A 69 6.70 -24.44 23.80
CA ASN A 69 7.95 -24.41 24.53
C ASN A 69 8.91 -23.45 23.80
N GLU A 70 9.17 -22.30 24.41
CA GLU A 70 10.10 -21.30 23.85
C GLU A 70 11.53 -21.85 23.76
N GLN A 71 11.86 -22.82 24.60
CA GLN A 71 13.13 -23.54 24.62
C GLN A 71 13.04 -24.92 23.96
N LYS A 72 12.09 -25.10 23.02
CA LYS A 72 12.01 -26.34 22.25
C LYS A 72 13.35 -26.65 21.58
N ASP A 73 13.71 -27.93 21.61
CA ASP A 73 14.94 -28.46 21.04
C ASP A 73 14.60 -29.72 20.26
N TYR A 74 14.37 -29.53 18.95
CA TYR A 74 13.99 -30.63 18.07
C TYR A 74 15.06 -31.73 18.00
N GLN A 75 16.33 -31.40 18.25
CA GLN A 75 17.41 -32.37 18.24
C GLN A 75 17.32 -33.29 19.47
N LYS A 76 17.16 -32.71 20.67
CA LYS A 76 16.91 -33.49 21.90
C LYS A 76 15.63 -34.31 21.83
N SER A 77 14.59 -33.78 21.18
CA SER A 77 13.34 -34.51 20.94
C SER A 77 13.57 -35.76 20.10
N ILE A 78 14.25 -35.61 18.95
CA ILE A 78 14.61 -36.72 18.07
C ILE A 78 15.49 -37.74 18.81
N GLU A 79 16.46 -37.29 19.60
CA GLU A 79 17.34 -38.17 20.39
C GLU A 79 16.54 -39.02 21.40
N CYS A 80 15.55 -38.45 22.08
CA CYS A 80 14.67 -39.17 22.97
C CYS A 80 13.89 -40.27 22.23
N PHE A 81 13.27 -39.92 21.10
CA PHE A 81 12.53 -40.88 20.27
C PHE A 81 13.44 -41.96 19.66
N GLN A 82 14.63 -41.59 19.18
CA GLN A 82 15.59 -42.54 18.62
C GLN A 82 16.09 -43.52 19.68
N LYS A 83 16.37 -43.03 20.90
CA LYS A 83 16.76 -43.86 22.03
C LYS A 83 15.63 -44.84 22.39
N LEU A 84 14.38 -44.37 22.41
CA LEU A 84 13.21 -45.21 22.63
C LEU A 84 13.11 -46.33 21.57
N VAL A 85 13.15 -45.97 20.28
CA VAL A 85 13.03 -46.94 19.18
C VAL A 85 14.14 -48.00 19.17
N ARG A 86 15.36 -47.60 19.56
CA ARG A 86 16.54 -48.48 19.57
C ARG A 86 16.58 -49.38 20.80
N ASP A 87 16.37 -48.82 21.98
CA ASP A 87 16.64 -49.50 23.25
C ASP A 87 15.39 -50.25 23.77
N TYR A 88 14.19 -49.92 23.26
CA TYR A 88 12.90 -50.52 23.67
C TYR A 88 12.06 -50.99 22.47
N PRO A 89 12.47 -52.08 21.78
CA PRO A 89 11.82 -52.53 20.55
C PRO A 89 10.35 -52.98 20.72
N ASP A 90 9.96 -53.41 21.92
CA ASP A 90 8.61 -53.89 22.25
C ASP A 90 7.71 -52.81 22.91
N SER A 91 8.19 -51.56 23.03
CA SER A 91 7.42 -50.47 23.65
C SER A 91 6.20 -50.07 22.82
N GLU A 92 5.07 -49.81 23.48
CA GLU A 92 3.85 -49.30 22.85
C GLU A 92 4.07 -47.93 22.15
N TYR A 93 5.03 -47.15 22.64
CA TYR A 93 5.36 -45.81 22.11
C TYR A 93 6.27 -45.84 20.88
N ARG A 94 6.73 -47.02 20.43
CA ARG A 94 7.73 -47.14 19.38
C ARG A 94 7.27 -46.58 18.03
N LEU A 95 6.06 -46.93 17.59
CA LEU A 95 5.54 -46.48 16.29
C LEU A 95 5.30 -44.97 16.29
N ASP A 96 4.71 -44.43 17.36
CA ASP A 96 4.47 -42.99 17.52
C ASP A 96 5.79 -42.21 17.54
N SER A 97 6.83 -42.75 18.17
CA SER A 97 8.18 -42.17 18.17
C SER A 97 8.78 -42.08 16.76
N GLN A 98 8.63 -43.14 15.94
CA GLN A 98 9.07 -43.11 14.54
C GLN A 98 8.34 -42.04 13.75
N MET A 99 7.02 -41.92 13.95
CA MET A 99 6.20 -40.90 13.30
C MET A 99 6.59 -39.49 13.75
N MET A 100 6.90 -39.28 15.03
CA MET A 100 7.33 -37.97 15.53
C MET A 100 8.67 -37.55 14.94
N ILE A 101 9.64 -38.47 14.82
CA ILE A 101 10.92 -38.16 14.17
C ILE A 101 10.69 -37.64 12.73
N LEU A 102 9.81 -38.30 11.96
CA LEU A 102 9.49 -37.87 10.59
C LEU A 102 8.80 -36.50 10.56
N GLN A 103 7.84 -36.26 11.45
CA GLN A 103 7.14 -34.98 11.54
C GLN A 103 8.08 -33.84 11.93
N ILE A 104 8.96 -34.07 12.92
CA ILE A 104 9.92 -33.07 13.39
C ILE A 104 10.91 -32.71 12.28
N HIS A 105 11.44 -33.69 11.52
CA HIS A 105 12.27 -33.40 10.36
C HIS A 105 11.57 -32.53 9.31
N ASN A 106 10.28 -32.79 9.04
CA ASN A 106 9.49 -31.98 8.11
C ASN A 106 9.35 -30.53 8.61
N VAL A 107 9.09 -30.34 9.90
CA VAL A 107 9.03 -29.01 10.51
C VAL A 107 10.37 -28.28 10.38
N ILE A 108 11.49 -28.93 10.73
CA ILE A 108 12.84 -28.33 10.60
C ILE A 108 13.12 -27.90 9.16
N ILE A 109 12.79 -28.72 8.17
CA ILE A 109 13.02 -28.40 6.76
C ILE A 109 12.18 -27.18 6.34
N LYS A 110 10.90 -27.16 6.72
CA LYS A 110 10.00 -26.03 6.42
C LYS A 110 10.48 -24.75 7.08
N ASP A 111 10.90 -24.79 8.35
CA ASP A 111 11.40 -23.62 9.07
C ASP A 111 12.66 -23.05 8.39
N LYS A 112 13.57 -23.91 7.92
CA LYS A 112 14.75 -23.48 7.14
C LYS A 112 14.36 -22.80 5.83
N ILE A 113 13.39 -23.36 5.10
CA ILE A 113 12.90 -22.78 3.86
C ILE A 113 12.24 -21.42 4.11
N ILE A 114 11.40 -21.34 5.15
CA ILE A 114 10.71 -20.10 5.54
C ILE A 114 11.73 -19.03 5.91
N ALA A 115 12.74 -19.36 6.73
CA ALA A 115 13.79 -18.43 7.11
C ALA A 115 14.56 -17.90 5.88
N ALA A 116 14.95 -18.79 4.95
CA ALA A 116 15.62 -18.39 3.71
C ALA A 116 14.75 -17.48 2.84
N GLN A 117 13.46 -17.81 2.70
CA GLN A 117 12.50 -16.98 1.97
C GLN A 117 12.27 -15.62 2.63
N GLN A 118 12.22 -15.57 3.97
CA GLN A 118 12.09 -14.32 4.72
C GLN A 118 13.28 -13.40 4.47
N THR A 119 14.50 -13.91 4.54
CA THR A 119 15.70 -13.14 4.21
C THR A 119 15.65 -12.61 2.78
N GLN A 120 15.26 -13.44 1.80
CA GLN A 120 15.15 -13.00 0.41
C GLN A 120 14.09 -11.91 0.23
N ILE A 121 12.91 -12.05 0.86
CA ILE A 121 11.85 -11.04 0.83
C ILE A 121 12.32 -9.71 1.43
N GLU A 122 13.05 -9.76 2.54
CA GLU A 122 13.61 -8.55 3.17
C GLU A 122 14.60 -7.84 2.26
N THR A 123 15.52 -8.58 1.62
CA THR A 123 16.46 -8.01 0.64
C THR A 123 15.72 -7.38 -0.53
N SER A 124 14.76 -8.08 -1.15
CA SER A 124 13.99 -7.52 -2.27
C SER A 124 13.17 -6.29 -1.87
N ARG A 125 12.61 -6.26 -0.65
CA ARG A 125 11.91 -5.06 -0.13
C ARG A 125 12.84 -3.85 -0.01
N GLN A 126 14.07 -4.05 0.44
CA GLN A 126 15.06 -2.98 0.52
C GLN A 126 15.44 -2.45 -0.88
N GLU A 127 15.63 -3.35 -1.85
CA GLU A 127 15.92 -2.96 -3.24
C GLU A 127 14.77 -2.17 -3.89
N VAL A 128 13.52 -2.62 -3.69
CA VAL A 128 12.33 -1.91 -4.19
C VAL A 128 12.27 -0.50 -3.60
N LYS A 129 12.46 -0.36 -2.28
CA LYS A 129 12.49 0.94 -1.62
C LYS A 129 13.60 1.85 -2.15
N GLY A 130 14.77 1.29 -2.47
CA GLY A 130 15.86 2.02 -3.09
C GLY A 130 15.48 2.58 -4.47
N LYS A 131 14.86 1.75 -5.31
CA LYS A 131 14.38 2.15 -6.64
C LYS A 131 13.23 3.16 -6.59
N GLU A 132 12.33 3.05 -5.62
CA GLU A 132 11.26 4.03 -5.41
C GLU A 132 11.83 5.44 -5.16
N ASN A 133 12.85 5.55 -4.30
CA ASN A 133 13.52 6.83 -4.06
C ASN A 133 14.20 7.38 -5.31
N GLU A 134 14.85 6.51 -6.10
CA GLU A 134 15.48 6.92 -7.37
C GLU A 134 14.45 7.44 -8.38
N ILE A 135 13.28 6.78 -8.48
CA ILE A 135 12.18 7.24 -9.32
C ILE A 135 11.71 8.63 -8.90
N ILE A 136 11.52 8.87 -7.60
CA ILE A 136 11.11 10.19 -7.08
C ILE A 136 12.14 11.27 -7.48
N THR A 137 13.43 11.00 -7.26
CA THR A 137 14.50 11.95 -7.62
C THR A 137 14.55 12.23 -9.14
N LEU A 138 14.35 11.20 -9.96
CA LEU A 138 14.32 11.36 -11.41
C LEU A 138 13.10 12.16 -11.87
N GLN A 139 11.93 11.96 -11.25
CA GLN A 139 10.72 12.74 -11.52
C GLN A 139 10.92 14.23 -11.23
N GLU A 140 11.46 14.58 -10.07
CA GLU A 140 11.77 15.98 -9.70
C GLU A 140 12.76 16.63 -10.69
N ARG A 141 13.75 15.85 -11.15
CA ARG A 141 14.72 16.32 -12.14
C ARG A 141 14.10 16.54 -13.51
N ILE A 142 13.21 15.64 -13.94
CA ILE A 142 12.46 15.78 -15.20
C ILE A 142 11.62 17.06 -15.14
N GLU A 143 10.86 17.28 -14.07
CA GLU A 143 10.05 18.47 -13.89
C GLU A 143 10.91 19.75 -13.96
N THR A 144 12.05 19.77 -13.26
CA THR A 144 12.99 20.91 -13.29
C THR A 144 13.53 21.17 -14.70
N LEU A 145 13.84 20.10 -15.46
CA LEU A 145 14.34 20.22 -16.83
C LEU A 145 13.25 20.73 -17.77
N GLU A 146 12.02 20.24 -17.63
CA GLU A 146 10.87 20.71 -18.41
C GLU A 146 10.62 22.20 -18.18
N GLN A 147 10.68 22.67 -16.92
CA GLN A 147 10.57 24.09 -16.59
C GLN A 147 11.69 24.93 -17.25
N LYS A 148 12.94 24.45 -17.21
CA LYS A 148 14.07 25.12 -17.85
C LYS A 148 13.92 25.17 -19.37
N ILE A 149 13.52 24.06 -19.99
CA ILE A 149 13.27 23.99 -21.44
C ILE A 149 12.16 24.98 -21.82
N PHE A 150 11.07 25.01 -21.06
CA PHE A 150 9.97 25.95 -21.29
C PHE A 150 10.43 27.42 -21.17
N ALA A 151 11.21 27.75 -20.14
CA ALA A 151 11.73 29.11 -19.94
C ALA A 151 12.66 29.59 -21.09
N LEU A 152 13.35 28.66 -21.75
CA LEU A 152 14.22 28.94 -22.90
C LEU A 152 13.46 29.05 -24.23
N ARG A 153 12.19 28.62 -24.31
CA ARG A 153 11.40 28.71 -25.54
C ARG A 153 11.02 30.15 -25.85
N THR A 154 11.12 30.50 -27.13
CA THR A 154 10.73 31.81 -27.66
C THR A 154 9.55 31.74 -28.62
N ASP A 155 9.34 30.60 -29.25
CA ASP A 155 8.28 30.43 -30.24
C ASP A 155 6.90 30.36 -29.57
N PRO A 156 5.89 31.10 -30.07
CA PRO A 156 4.52 31.01 -29.57
C PRO A 156 3.87 29.67 -29.91
N ALA A 157 2.86 29.28 -29.13
CA ALA A 157 2.00 28.14 -29.44
C ALA A 157 1.16 28.43 -30.69
N ASP A 158 0.96 27.43 -31.55
CA ASP A 158 0.05 27.52 -32.69
C ASP A 158 -1.34 26.96 -32.38
N LYS A 159 -1.46 26.22 -31.27
CA LYS A 159 -2.71 25.62 -30.82
C LYS A 159 -2.79 25.49 -29.30
N VAL A 160 -3.98 25.73 -28.77
CA VAL A 160 -4.43 25.42 -27.41
C VAL A 160 -5.40 24.25 -27.50
N LEU A 161 -5.06 23.13 -26.89
CA LEU A 161 -5.95 21.97 -26.77
C LEU A 161 -6.52 21.91 -25.36
N ILE A 162 -7.84 21.90 -25.23
CA ILE A 162 -8.54 21.74 -23.96
C ILE A 162 -9.29 20.42 -23.99
N GLU A 163 -9.01 19.57 -23.02
CA GLU A 163 -9.63 18.26 -22.84
C GLU A 163 -10.44 18.29 -21.54
N LYS A 164 -11.78 18.33 -21.68
CA LYS A 164 -12.66 18.66 -20.56
C LYS A 164 -12.72 17.51 -19.54
N LYS A 165 -12.77 16.26 -20.00
CA LYS A 165 -12.75 15.09 -19.12
C LYS A 165 -11.48 15.06 -18.25
N GLU A 166 -10.33 15.37 -18.83
CA GLU A 166 -9.02 15.37 -18.18
C GLU A 166 -8.75 16.64 -17.35
N ARG A 167 -9.60 17.67 -17.43
CA ARG A 167 -9.34 19.02 -16.86
C ARG A 167 -7.95 19.53 -17.23
N ARG A 168 -7.65 19.46 -18.52
CA ARG A 168 -6.32 19.75 -19.04
C ARG A 168 -6.37 20.76 -20.17
N LEU A 169 -5.51 21.77 -20.08
CA LEU A 169 -5.17 22.66 -21.19
C LEU A 169 -3.73 22.39 -21.59
N THR A 170 -3.49 22.21 -22.90
CA THR A 170 -2.17 21.92 -23.47
C THR A 170 -1.83 22.96 -24.53
N LEU A 171 -0.67 23.59 -24.40
CA LEU A 171 -0.09 24.44 -25.43
C LEU A 171 0.72 23.58 -26.40
N LEU A 172 0.45 23.71 -27.69
CA LEU A 172 1.07 22.94 -28.76
C LEU A 172 1.78 23.87 -29.74
N LEU A 173 2.89 23.38 -30.31
CA LEU A 173 3.55 23.97 -31.47
C LEU A 173 3.90 22.86 -32.45
N LYS A 174 3.30 22.90 -33.64
CA LYS A 174 3.51 21.91 -34.71
C LYS A 174 3.23 20.47 -34.25
N GLY A 175 2.28 20.31 -33.32
CA GLY A 175 1.90 19.01 -32.74
C GLY A 175 2.70 18.60 -31.51
N GLU A 176 3.79 19.30 -31.18
CA GLU A 176 4.60 19.04 -29.98
C GLU A 176 4.02 19.76 -28.76
N VAL A 177 3.98 19.06 -27.62
CA VAL A 177 3.55 19.66 -26.35
C VAL A 177 4.62 20.61 -25.84
N ILE A 178 4.23 21.86 -25.62
CA ILE A 178 5.09 22.88 -25.01
C ILE A 178 4.87 22.92 -23.50
N LYS A 179 3.61 22.92 -23.06
CA LYS A 179 3.24 23.06 -21.65
C LYS A 179 1.82 22.57 -21.43
N THR A 180 1.55 22.11 -20.21
CA THR A 180 0.26 21.58 -19.78
C THR A 180 -0.14 22.24 -18.47
N TYR A 181 -1.42 22.58 -18.33
CA TYR A 181 -2.00 23.21 -17.16
C TYR A 181 -3.25 22.45 -16.70
N LYS A 182 -3.48 22.43 -15.39
CA LYS A 182 -4.76 21.99 -14.83
C LYS A 182 -5.76 23.14 -14.95
N ILE A 183 -7.01 22.82 -15.23
CA ILE A 183 -8.05 23.84 -15.42
C ILE A 183 -9.30 23.56 -14.60
N ALA A 184 -10.02 24.61 -14.26
CA ALA A 184 -11.41 24.52 -13.84
C ALA A 184 -12.33 24.97 -14.98
N LEU A 185 -13.45 24.28 -15.16
CA LEU A 185 -14.42 24.52 -16.22
C LEU A 185 -15.69 25.15 -15.68
N GLY A 186 -16.68 25.27 -16.56
CA GLY A 186 -18.05 25.58 -16.17
C GLY A 186 -18.61 24.54 -15.20
N GLY A 187 -19.40 24.97 -14.21
CA GLY A 187 -19.99 24.09 -13.18
C GLY A 187 -20.93 22.99 -13.71
N ASN A 188 -21.22 22.97 -15.01
CA ASN A 188 -21.85 21.87 -15.72
C ASN A 188 -20.98 21.45 -16.92
N PRO A 189 -19.85 20.76 -16.72
CA PRO A 189 -18.85 20.60 -17.76
C PRO A 189 -19.23 19.57 -18.83
N VAL A 190 -20.32 18.81 -18.69
CA VAL A 190 -20.63 17.70 -19.60
C VAL A 190 -21.38 18.17 -20.85
N GLY A 191 -20.82 17.84 -22.01
CA GLY A 191 -21.36 18.18 -23.33
C GLY A 191 -21.13 19.64 -23.73
N PRO A 192 -21.45 20.01 -24.97
CA PRO A 192 -21.22 21.35 -25.48
C PRO A 192 -22.15 22.35 -24.81
N LYS A 193 -21.72 23.62 -24.80
CA LYS A 193 -22.57 24.76 -24.46
C LYS A 193 -23.70 24.91 -25.48
N GLU A 194 -24.92 25.13 -24.98
CA GLU A 194 -26.14 25.21 -25.79
C GLU A 194 -26.88 26.53 -25.61
N ARG A 195 -26.80 27.13 -24.41
CA ARG A 195 -27.49 28.39 -24.09
C ARG A 195 -26.75 29.24 -23.07
N GLN A 196 -27.05 30.53 -23.05
CA GLN A 196 -26.61 31.42 -21.99
C GLN A 196 -27.10 30.91 -20.61
N GLY A 197 -26.18 30.86 -19.64
CA GLY A 197 -26.50 30.45 -18.26
C GLY A 197 -26.54 28.94 -17.99
N ASP A 198 -26.23 28.07 -18.96
CA ASP A 198 -26.17 26.61 -18.75
C ASP A 198 -24.93 26.11 -17.98
N ASN A 199 -24.01 27.02 -17.65
CA ASN A 199 -22.72 26.77 -17.00
C ASN A 199 -21.85 25.72 -17.70
N LYS A 200 -22.03 25.52 -19.01
CA LYS A 200 -21.20 24.61 -19.80
C LYS A 200 -20.04 25.35 -20.46
N THR A 201 -18.87 24.73 -20.47
CA THR A 201 -17.76 25.13 -21.35
C THR A 201 -18.03 24.56 -22.75
N PRO A 202 -17.91 25.38 -23.81
CA PRO A 202 -18.20 24.94 -25.18
C PRO A 202 -17.28 23.83 -25.67
N GLU A 203 -17.69 23.12 -26.71
CA GLU A 203 -16.88 22.10 -27.40
C GLU A 203 -16.80 22.45 -28.88
N GLY A 204 -15.65 22.28 -29.52
CA GLY A 204 -15.43 22.65 -30.92
C GLY A 204 -14.11 23.39 -31.14
N THR A 205 -14.02 24.09 -32.28
CA THR A 205 -12.83 24.85 -32.67
C THR A 205 -13.13 26.34 -32.68
N TYR A 206 -12.23 27.11 -32.08
CA TYR A 206 -12.30 28.55 -31.90
C TYR A 206 -10.90 29.15 -32.16
N ILE A 207 -10.80 30.48 -32.08
CA ILE A 207 -9.52 31.19 -32.08
C ILE A 207 -9.44 32.13 -30.88
N ILE A 208 -8.24 32.46 -30.44
CA ILE A 208 -8.02 33.61 -29.56
C ILE A 208 -8.19 34.89 -30.37
N ASP A 209 -9.19 35.72 -30.06
CA ASP A 209 -9.49 36.93 -30.85
C ASP A 209 -9.18 38.23 -30.11
N SER A 210 -9.17 38.22 -28.77
CA SER A 210 -8.94 39.40 -27.95
C SER A 210 -8.39 39.04 -26.56
N ARG A 211 -7.87 40.07 -25.86
CA ARG A 211 -7.14 39.93 -24.60
C ARG A 211 -7.50 41.07 -23.69
N ASN A 212 -7.62 40.80 -22.40
CA ASN A 212 -7.94 41.79 -21.39
C ASN A 212 -6.97 41.68 -20.20
N ARG A 213 -6.18 42.73 -19.99
CA ARG A 213 -5.21 42.84 -18.89
C ARG A 213 -5.79 43.50 -17.62
N ASP A 214 -6.92 44.19 -17.75
CA ASP A 214 -7.59 44.90 -16.65
C ASP A 214 -8.91 44.21 -16.31
N SER A 215 -8.88 42.88 -16.18
CA SER A 215 -10.10 42.11 -15.95
C SER A 215 -10.46 42.05 -14.47
N GLY A 216 -11.70 41.65 -14.13
CA GLY A 216 -12.08 41.34 -12.74
C GLY A 216 -11.41 40.08 -12.17
N TYR A 217 -10.70 39.37 -13.04
CA TYR A 217 -9.78 38.27 -12.78
C TYR A 217 -8.36 38.75 -13.13
N HIS A 218 -7.33 37.97 -12.87
CA HIS A 218 -5.95 38.37 -13.13
C HIS A 218 -5.70 38.83 -14.59
N LEU A 219 -5.49 37.90 -15.51
CA LEU A 219 -5.44 38.15 -16.96
C LEU A 219 -6.52 37.30 -17.63
N SER A 220 -6.97 37.71 -18.82
CA SER A 220 -7.88 36.88 -19.61
C SER A 220 -7.67 37.02 -21.11
N VAL A 221 -7.93 35.93 -21.83
CA VAL A 221 -7.95 35.87 -23.30
C VAL A 221 -9.30 35.32 -23.75
N HIS A 222 -9.94 35.97 -24.72
CA HIS A 222 -11.25 35.58 -25.23
C HIS A 222 -11.09 34.56 -26.34
N ILE A 223 -11.96 33.54 -26.35
CA ILE A 223 -12.11 32.63 -27.48
C ILE A 223 -13.29 33.06 -28.34
N SER A 224 -13.22 32.82 -29.64
CA SER A 224 -14.26 33.21 -30.63
C SER A 224 -15.58 32.41 -30.55
N TYR A 225 -16.01 32.01 -29.36
CA TYR A 225 -17.33 31.44 -29.11
C TYR A 225 -18.40 32.55 -29.11
N PRO A 226 -19.60 32.32 -29.69
CA PRO A 226 -20.04 31.12 -30.38
C PRO A 226 -19.54 31.07 -31.83
N ASN A 227 -19.18 29.87 -32.34
CA ASN A 227 -18.92 29.68 -33.76
C ASN A 227 -20.22 29.43 -34.55
N GLU A 228 -20.13 29.15 -35.85
CA GLU A 228 -21.32 28.92 -36.69
C GLU A 228 -22.17 27.73 -36.22
N LYS A 229 -21.54 26.61 -35.84
CA LYS A 229 -22.25 25.42 -35.33
C LYS A 229 -22.99 25.71 -34.03
N ASP A 230 -22.37 26.48 -33.13
CA ASP A 230 -23.01 26.87 -31.87
C ASP A 230 -24.21 27.80 -32.10
N ARG A 231 -24.08 28.76 -33.02
CA ARG A 231 -25.18 29.66 -33.40
C ARG A 231 -26.34 28.91 -34.04
N LEU A 232 -26.06 27.92 -34.91
CA LEU A 232 -27.09 27.07 -35.51
C LEU A 232 -27.80 26.23 -34.45
N ARG A 233 -27.06 25.56 -33.55
CA ARG A 233 -27.62 24.77 -32.44
C ARG A 233 -28.53 25.64 -31.56
N ALA A 234 -28.08 26.82 -31.16
CA ALA A 234 -28.86 27.73 -30.33
C ALA A 234 -30.11 28.25 -31.05
N LYS A 235 -30.02 28.52 -32.36
CA LYS A 235 -31.16 28.93 -33.20
C LYS A 235 -32.22 27.82 -33.29
N GLU A 236 -31.81 26.56 -33.48
CA GLU A 236 -32.72 25.40 -33.50
C GLU A 236 -33.45 25.21 -32.17
N LEU A 237 -32.77 25.49 -31.06
CA LEU A 237 -33.34 25.44 -29.71
C LEU A 237 -34.16 26.68 -29.33
N GLY A 238 -34.17 27.74 -30.15
CA GLY A 238 -34.86 29.00 -29.85
C GLY A 238 -34.27 29.78 -28.66
N VAL A 239 -32.95 29.63 -28.41
CA VAL A 239 -32.25 30.23 -27.26
C VAL A 239 -31.08 31.10 -27.71
N SER A 240 -30.61 31.98 -26.81
CA SER A 240 -29.33 32.69 -27.01
C SER A 240 -28.16 31.76 -26.65
N PRO A 241 -27.12 31.62 -27.50
CA PRO A 241 -25.91 30.85 -27.16
C PRO A 241 -25.08 31.51 -26.05
N GLY A 242 -25.32 32.80 -25.77
CA GLY A 242 -24.43 33.63 -24.96
C GLY A 242 -23.14 34.01 -25.71
N GLY A 243 -22.10 34.32 -24.95
CA GLY A 243 -20.78 34.74 -25.43
C GLY A 243 -19.78 34.80 -24.29
N ASP A 244 -18.71 35.60 -24.44
CA ASP A 244 -17.72 35.93 -23.42
C ASP A 244 -17.07 34.71 -22.74
N ILE A 245 -16.71 33.70 -23.55
CA ILE A 245 -15.93 32.56 -23.04
C ILE A 245 -14.46 32.95 -23.05
N MET A 246 -13.86 32.93 -21.87
CA MET A 246 -12.48 33.34 -21.65
C MET A 246 -11.65 32.17 -21.14
N ILE A 247 -10.35 32.19 -21.43
CA ILE A 247 -9.35 31.55 -20.59
C ILE A 247 -8.84 32.65 -19.64
N HIS A 248 -8.91 32.45 -18.34
CA HIS A 248 -8.56 33.48 -17.36
C HIS A 248 -7.88 32.94 -16.10
N GLY A 249 -7.17 33.82 -15.40
CA GLY A 249 -6.61 33.53 -14.08
C GLY A 249 -7.67 33.52 -12.96
N ILE A 250 -7.23 33.59 -11.72
CA ILE A 250 -8.11 33.60 -10.56
C ILE A 250 -8.73 34.99 -10.36
N LYS A 251 -9.87 35.01 -9.67
CA LYS A 251 -10.56 36.26 -9.33
C LYS A 251 -9.63 37.13 -8.47
N ASN A 252 -9.58 38.43 -8.76
CA ASN A 252 -8.73 39.37 -8.03
C ASN A 252 -9.03 39.30 -6.51
N GLY A 253 -7.98 39.23 -5.70
CA GLY A 253 -8.07 39.06 -4.25
C GLY A 253 -8.17 37.60 -3.77
N LEU A 254 -8.24 36.62 -4.68
CA LEU A 254 -8.27 35.18 -4.37
C LEU A 254 -7.07 34.41 -4.94
N SER A 255 -6.02 35.09 -5.41
CA SER A 255 -4.82 34.45 -5.98
C SER A 255 -4.15 33.45 -5.03
N TRP A 256 -4.32 33.61 -3.71
CA TRP A 256 -3.81 32.68 -2.69
C TRP A 256 -4.33 31.24 -2.83
N VAL A 257 -5.46 31.04 -3.52
CA VAL A 257 -6.00 29.70 -3.81
C VAL A 257 -5.04 28.91 -4.72
N GLY A 258 -4.30 29.60 -5.60
CA GLY A 258 -3.29 29.01 -6.48
C GLY A 258 -3.80 27.74 -7.16
N ALA A 259 -2.93 26.72 -7.26
CA ALA A 259 -3.21 25.45 -7.93
C ALA A 259 -4.45 24.68 -7.41
N SER A 260 -4.90 24.92 -6.17
CA SER A 260 -6.13 24.30 -5.64
C SER A 260 -7.41 24.80 -6.33
N HIS A 261 -7.33 25.84 -7.16
CA HIS A 261 -8.47 26.34 -7.93
C HIS A 261 -9.07 25.28 -8.86
N ALA A 262 -8.29 24.29 -9.28
CA ALA A 262 -8.64 23.27 -10.26
C ALA A 262 -9.26 22.00 -9.61
N GLU A 263 -9.44 21.97 -8.30
CA GLU A 263 -10.05 20.83 -7.59
C GLU A 263 -11.57 20.73 -7.84
N VAL A 264 -12.22 21.85 -8.22
CA VAL A 264 -13.67 21.93 -8.47
C VAL A 264 -13.93 22.79 -9.70
N ASP A 265 -14.92 22.42 -10.50
CA ASP A 265 -15.41 23.24 -11.63
C ASP A 265 -16.35 24.35 -11.12
N TRP A 266 -15.99 25.62 -11.32
CA TRP A 266 -16.69 26.75 -10.69
C TRP A 266 -17.05 27.89 -11.63
N THR A 267 -16.61 27.86 -12.89
CA THR A 267 -16.89 28.96 -13.82
C THR A 267 -18.33 28.87 -14.35
N LYS A 268 -18.74 29.87 -15.13
CA LYS A 268 -20.02 29.86 -15.87
C LYS A 268 -19.88 29.37 -17.32
N GLY A 269 -18.74 28.78 -17.67
CA GLY A 269 -18.40 28.30 -19.00
C GLY A 269 -16.99 28.67 -19.46
N CYS A 270 -16.33 29.62 -18.79
CA CYS A 270 -14.92 29.94 -18.99
C CYS A 270 -13.99 28.79 -18.58
N ILE A 271 -12.71 28.93 -18.92
CA ILE A 271 -11.64 28.03 -18.53
C ILE A 271 -10.72 28.80 -17.57
N ALA A 272 -10.64 28.36 -16.32
CA ALA A 272 -9.82 29.02 -15.32
C ALA A 272 -8.51 28.26 -15.09
N VAL A 273 -7.42 29.00 -14.95
CA VAL A 273 -6.05 28.56 -14.62
C VAL A 273 -5.52 29.37 -13.41
N ALA A 274 -4.37 29.01 -12.85
CA ALA A 274 -3.70 29.84 -11.85
C ALA A 274 -3.17 31.15 -12.48
N ASP A 275 -2.90 32.17 -11.66
CA ASP A 275 -2.47 33.48 -12.15
C ASP A 275 -1.13 33.39 -12.91
N GLU A 276 -0.17 32.67 -12.34
CA GLU A 276 1.16 32.45 -12.93
C GLU A 276 1.05 31.69 -14.27
N GLU A 277 0.18 30.69 -14.34
CA GLU A 277 -0.10 29.94 -15.57
C GLU A 277 -0.77 30.84 -16.62
N MET A 278 -1.65 31.74 -16.19
CA MET A 278 -2.29 32.69 -17.09
C MET A 278 -1.29 33.70 -17.67
N GLU A 279 -0.28 34.14 -16.91
CA GLU A 279 0.80 34.97 -17.42
C GLU A 279 1.60 34.25 -18.51
N GLU A 280 1.91 32.97 -18.30
CA GLU A 280 2.56 32.12 -19.31
C GLU A 280 1.70 31.97 -20.57
N ILE A 281 0.42 31.61 -20.42
CA ILE A 281 -0.52 31.48 -21.54
C ILE A 281 -0.62 32.81 -22.30
N ALA A 282 -0.77 33.93 -21.58
CA ALA A 282 -0.86 35.24 -22.19
C ALA A 282 0.41 35.58 -22.99
N LYS A 283 1.60 35.17 -22.52
CA LYS A 283 2.85 35.36 -23.25
C LYS A 283 2.95 34.48 -24.51
N PHE A 284 2.54 33.21 -24.43
CA PHE A 284 2.79 32.22 -25.49
C PHE A 284 1.66 32.03 -26.51
N VAL A 285 0.45 32.53 -26.24
CA VAL A 285 -0.74 32.25 -27.07
C VAL A 285 -1.26 33.51 -27.79
N PRO A 286 -0.64 33.98 -28.89
CA PRO A 286 -1.03 35.20 -29.60
C PRO A 286 -2.48 35.16 -30.15
N ASN A 287 -3.03 36.32 -30.50
CA ASN A 287 -4.31 36.35 -31.21
C ASN A 287 -4.17 35.60 -32.56
N GLY A 288 -5.20 34.87 -32.95
CA GLY A 288 -5.20 33.94 -34.07
C GLY A 288 -4.81 32.51 -33.70
N THR A 289 -4.33 32.25 -32.48
CA THR A 289 -4.04 30.88 -32.04
C THR A 289 -5.31 30.04 -32.03
N ILE A 290 -5.23 28.82 -32.58
CA ILE A 290 -6.36 27.90 -32.63
C ILE A 290 -6.64 27.37 -31.23
N VAL A 291 -7.91 27.34 -30.82
CA VAL A 291 -8.36 26.69 -29.59
C VAL A 291 -9.28 25.54 -29.95
N GLU A 292 -8.89 24.32 -29.60
CA GLU A 292 -9.71 23.13 -29.77
C GLU A 292 -10.17 22.63 -28.40
N ILE A 293 -11.48 22.52 -28.20
CA ILE A 293 -12.08 22.05 -26.94
C ILE A 293 -12.80 20.74 -27.20
N ARG A 294 -12.36 19.68 -26.52
CA ARG A 294 -12.86 18.31 -26.63
C ARG A 294 -13.60 17.87 -25.37
N PRO A 295 -14.52 16.90 -25.47
CA PRO A 295 -15.25 16.33 -24.33
C PRO A 295 -14.37 15.84 -23.18
#